data_AF-A0A395H643-F1
#
_entry.id   AF-A0A395H643-F1
#
_cell.length_a   1.000
_cell.length_b   1.000
_cell.length_c   1.000
_cell.angle_alpha   90.00
_cell.angle_beta   90.00
_cell.angle_gamma   90.00
#
_symmetry.space_group_name_H-M   'P 1'
#
loop_
_entity.id
_entity.type
_entity.pdbx_description
1 polymer ?
#
loop_
_entity_poly.entity_id
_entity_poly.type
_entity_poly.pdbx_seq_one_letter_code
_entity_poly.pdbx_strand_id
1 'polypeptide(L)'
;MNREIPGFYYDPEKKKYFKIQANHKATPGSQYTQDSVKRKRVDQEKRQRKIHLTKRVTKEKITRAAFLSHPLLGVQREIGSQHVSTSIRQEQRSLIYASQLHRNKLHQFEPWPDEYSIKHVLRNKRSGILIASGQRGGESSVSVCFPDCDQDKWTYNRTMERVLFKEPYRLSSVSLSHTGYLLATMDSGPNGDSFLAPRMLPDPDEGGNYRWPTAFAHPIRLRTPSSLWCSSACPTGDMPFFAVGTSDGLYTLEGLGSYWALSKKSFANDALTGKPILHRRVDSSHAVVTSVEWLSSDVIAAGLKDSAIFLHDLRSGGSATRLQHPHAVTKIRKVDPYRIVVAGINSLQMYDIRYPPNGLQRNPQPNKKYHTSTKPYLTFSDYSPETIPDFDISLELGLLASASDERKIQLFSLRTGQQVPSPLSGYQYADPISSICFESGDGSLHGPQTPSLLVCAKATVDEWIWSNSPKTT
;
A
#
# COMPACT_ATOMS: atom_id res chain seq x y z
N MET A 1 -46.22 22.14 30.12
CA MET A 1 -46.92 22.87 29.04
C MET A 1 -46.85 24.35 29.37
N ASN A 2 -46.33 25.17 28.45
CA ASN A 2 -46.23 26.61 28.67
C ASN A 2 -47.60 27.23 28.39
N ARG A 3 -48.12 28.03 29.31
CA ARG A 3 -49.45 28.65 29.20
C ARG A 3 -49.44 29.71 28.11
N GLU A 4 -50.40 29.67 27.19
CA GLU A 4 -50.56 30.74 26.21
C GLU A 4 -51.13 31.99 26.90
N ILE A 5 -50.36 33.08 26.89
CA ILE A 5 -50.77 34.37 27.44
C ILE A 5 -51.21 35.26 26.27
N PRO A 6 -52.46 35.74 26.21
CA PRO A 6 -52.92 36.63 25.15
C PRO A 6 -52.03 37.86 24.99
N GLY A 7 -51.58 38.14 23.76
CA GLY A 7 -50.69 39.26 23.46
C GLY A 7 -49.20 39.02 23.72
N PHE A 8 -48.80 37.85 24.21
CA PHE A 8 -47.41 37.48 24.43
C PHE A 8 -47.03 36.17 23.70
N TYR A 9 -45.80 36.12 23.17
CA TYR A 9 -45.20 34.94 22.56
C TYR A 9 -44.10 34.37 23.47
N TYR A 10 -44.16 33.08 23.76
CA TYR A 10 -43.12 32.40 24.52
C TYR A 10 -41.96 32.00 23.60
N ASP A 11 -40.77 32.53 23.86
CA ASP A 11 -39.56 32.16 23.13
C ASP A 11 -38.86 30.98 23.84
N PRO A 12 -38.79 29.79 23.23
CA PRO A 12 -38.23 28.60 23.85
C PRO A 12 -36.71 28.67 24.08
N GLU A 13 -35.98 29.49 23.31
CA GLU A 13 -34.53 29.64 23.47
C GLU A 13 -34.20 30.52 24.68
N LYS A 14 -35.00 31.58 24.88
CA LYS A 14 -34.82 32.53 25.99
C LYS A 14 -35.64 32.21 27.24
N LYS A 15 -36.51 31.18 27.17
CA LYS A 15 -37.43 30.73 28.22
C LYS A 15 -38.26 31.87 28.84
N LYS A 16 -38.64 32.88 28.05
CA LYS A 16 -39.37 34.09 28.49
C LYS A 16 -40.49 34.48 27.53
N TYR A 17 -41.48 35.20 28.04
CA TYR A 17 -42.57 35.76 27.25
C TYR A 17 -42.20 37.14 26.71
N PHE A 18 -42.43 37.36 25.42
CA PHE A 18 -42.23 38.63 24.74
C PHE A 18 -43.56 39.18 24.25
N LYS A 19 -43.79 40.48 24.44
CA LYS A 19 -45.02 41.14 23.97
C LYS A 19 -45.04 41.17 22.44
N ILE A 20 -46.12 40.69 21.84
CA ILE A 20 -46.29 40.71 20.39
C ILE A 20 -46.59 42.14 19.96
N GLN A 21 -45.75 42.71 19.11
CA GLN A 21 -45.93 44.06 18.59
C GLN A 21 -46.69 44.05 17.26
N ALA A 22 -47.49 45.08 17.01
CA ALA A 22 -48.13 45.28 15.71
C ALA A 22 -47.08 45.63 14.65
N ASN A 23 -47.25 45.15 13.42
CA ASN A 23 -46.24 45.24 12.35
C ASN A 23 -45.79 46.70 12.06
N HIS A 24 -46.69 47.67 12.24
CA HIS A 24 -46.43 49.09 12.01
C HIS A 24 -45.75 49.83 13.19
N LYS A 25 -45.64 49.19 14.37
CA LYS A 25 -45.01 49.77 15.59
C LYS A 25 -43.65 49.15 15.92
N ALA A 26 -43.18 48.20 15.12
CA ALA A 26 -41.97 47.45 15.39
C ALA A 26 -40.78 47.97 14.56
N THR A 27 -39.60 48.02 15.18
CA THR A 27 -38.34 48.34 14.50
C THR A 27 -38.10 47.36 13.34
N PRO A 28 -37.61 47.81 12.17
CA PRO A 28 -37.28 46.92 11.05
C PRO A 28 -36.36 45.78 11.52
N GLY A 29 -36.79 44.52 11.32
CA GLY A 29 -36.05 43.33 11.76
C GLY A 29 -36.44 42.75 13.13
N SER A 30 -37.45 43.30 13.82
CA SER A 30 -37.94 42.74 15.09
C SER A 30 -38.49 41.31 14.92
N GLN A 31 -37.97 40.38 15.72
CA GLN A 31 -38.34 38.96 15.68
C GLN A 31 -39.70 38.64 16.32
N TYR A 32 -40.36 39.61 16.96
CA TYR A 32 -41.57 39.42 17.78
C TYR A 32 -42.78 40.24 17.28
N THR A 33 -42.90 40.39 15.95
CA THR A 33 -44.06 40.97 15.27
C THR A 33 -45.18 39.95 15.09
N GLN A 34 -46.42 40.41 14.85
CA GLN A 34 -47.55 39.50 14.61
C GLN A 34 -47.29 38.52 13.46
N ASP A 35 -46.70 38.99 12.36
CA ASP A 35 -46.39 38.14 11.20
C ASP A 35 -45.24 37.16 11.48
N SER A 36 -44.18 37.59 12.19
CA SER A 36 -43.06 36.71 12.53
C SER A 36 -43.47 35.61 13.50
N VAL A 37 -44.31 35.95 14.49
CA VAL A 37 -44.86 34.99 15.46
C VAL A 37 -45.80 34.01 14.77
N LYS A 38 -46.64 34.46 13.83
CA LYS A 38 -47.50 33.59 13.02
C LYS A 38 -46.67 32.61 12.18
N ARG A 39 -45.59 33.07 11.52
CA ARG A 39 -44.65 32.21 10.78
C ARG A 39 -43.95 31.20 11.70
N LYS A 40 -43.41 31.65 12.84
CA LYS A 40 -42.75 30.77 13.83
C LYS A 40 -43.71 29.69 14.37
N ARG A 41 -44.98 30.02 14.61
CA ARG A 41 -46.00 29.03 15.03
C ARG A 41 -46.25 27.98 13.96
N VAL A 42 -46.41 28.39 12.70
CA VAL A 42 -46.60 27.47 11.56
C VAL A 42 -45.37 26.57 11.37
N ASP A 43 -44.16 27.10 11.50
CA ASP A 43 -42.93 26.31 11.39
C ASP A 43 -42.76 25.33 12.55
N GLN A 44 -43.14 25.74 13.76
CA GLN A 44 -43.13 24.87 14.94
C GLN A 44 -44.14 23.73 14.79
N GLU A 45 -45.34 24.02 14.28
CA GLU A 45 -46.35 23.01 13.98
C GLU A 45 -45.88 22.05 12.87
N LYS A 46 -45.25 22.55 11.80
CA LYS A 46 -44.62 21.72 10.77
C LYS A 46 -43.52 20.83 11.34
N ARG A 47 -42.66 21.35 12.23
CA ARG A 47 -41.61 20.57 12.92
C ARG A 47 -42.22 19.50 13.81
N GLN A 48 -43.26 19.83 14.59
CA GLN A 48 -43.97 18.87 15.43
C GLN A 48 -44.65 17.77 14.60
N ARG A 49 -45.33 18.13 13.50
CA ARG A 49 -45.90 17.18 12.54
C ARG A 49 -44.82 16.29 11.95
N LYS A 50 -43.65 16.84 11.57
CA LYS A 50 -42.51 16.06 11.05
C LYS A 50 -41.95 15.11 12.12
N ILE A 51 -41.76 15.56 13.35
CA ILE A 51 -41.31 14.72 14.47
C ILE A 51 -42.31 13.60 14.74
N HIS A 52 -43.61 13.91 14.78
CA HIS A 52 -44.67 12.94 14.99
C HIS A 52 -44.75 11.92 13.86
N LEU A 53 -44.65 12.37 12.61
CA LEU A 53 -44.55 11.50 11.43
C LEU A 53 -43.32 10.60 11.53
N THR A 54 -42.16 11.15 11.90
CA THR A 54 -40.92 10.37 12.03
C THR A 54 -41.05 9.31 13.13
N LYS A 55 -41.62 9.67 14.29
CA LYS A 55 -41.91 8.73 15.40
C LYS A 55 -42.90 7.64 15.01
N ARG A 56 -43.95 8.00 14.29
CA ARG A 56 -44.96 7.07 13.76
C ARG A 56 -44.30 6.11 12.76
N VAL A 57 -43.55 6.64 11.80
CA VAL A 57 -42.81 5.85 10.81
C VAL A 57 -41.78 4.93 11.46
N THR A 58 -41.05 5.37 12.50
CA THR A 58 -40.12 4.48 13.22
C THR A 58 -40.83 3.38 14.02
N LYS A 59 -42.06 3.63 14.49
CA LYS A 59 -42.87 2.64 15.22
C LYS A 59 -43.55 1.64 14.28
N GLU A 60 -43.98 2.10 13.10
CA GLU A 60 -44.68 1.30 12.09
C GLU A 60 -43.72 0.57 11.14
N LYS A 61 -42.50 1.10 10.92
CA LYS A 61 -41.49 0.39 10.13
C LYS A 61 -40.90 -0.75 10.94
N ILE A 62 -40.94 -1.94 10.34
CA ILE A 62 -40.20 -3.10 10.81
C ILE A 62 -38.71 -2.74 10.85
N THR A 63 -38.13 -2.72 12.05
CA THR A 63 -36.68 -2.60 12.23
C THR A 63 -36.04 -3.88 11.71
N ARG A 64 -35.41 -3.80 10.54
CA ARG A 64 -34.63 -4.91 10.01
C ARG A 64 -33.47 -5.21 10.94
N ALA A 65 -33.15 -6.48 11.11
CA ALA A 65 -32.03 -6.88 11.94
C ALA A 65 -30.72 -6.29 11.40
N ALA A 66 -29.87 -5.78 12.31
CA ALA A 66 -28.63 -5.10 11.94
C ALA A 66 -27.68 -5.97 11.10
N PHE A 67 -27.71 -7.30 11.30
CA PHE A 67 -26.90 -8.25 10.55
C PHE A 67 -27.26 -8.27 9.04
N LEU A 68 -28.49 -7.95 8.65
CA LEU A 68 -28.90 -7.90 7.25
C LEU A 68 -28.19 -6.78 6.49
N SER A 69 -27.84 -5.68 7.17
CA SER A 69 -27.06 -4.55 6.63
C SER A 69 -25.56 -4.67 6.87
N HIS A 70 -25.08 -5.80 7.42
CA HIS A 70 -23.66 -5.93 7.75
C HIS A 70 -22.80 -6.07 6.48
N PRO A 71 -21.77 -5.22 6.27
CA PRO A 71 -20.98 -5.21 5.03
C PRO A 71 -20.26 -6.53 4.70
N LEU A 72 -19.97 -7.34 5.73
CA LEU A 72 -19.34 -8.66 5.57
C LEU A 72 -20.31 -9.74 5.08
N LEU A 73 -21.56 -9.75 5.54
CA LEU A 73 -22.51 -10.85 5.29
C LEU A 73 -23.18 -10.75 3.92
N GLY A 74 -23.29 -9.56 3.34
CA GLY A 74 -23.76 -9.40 1.96
C GLY A 74 -25.21 -9.83 1.70
N VAL A 75 -26.01 -10.19 2.71
CA VAL A 75 -27.38 -10.70 2.57
C VAL A 75 -28.27 -9.79 1.72
N GLN A 76 -28.14 -8.47 1.87
CA GLN A 76 -28.87 -7.48 1.06
C GLN A 76 -28.58 -7.54 -0.45
N ARG A 77 -27.43 -8.11 -0.84
CA ARG A 77 -27.05 -8.41 -2.24
C ARG A 77 -27.83 -9.61 -2.78
N GLU A 78 -27.91 -10.69 -2.00
CA GLU A 78 -28.59 -11.93 -2.42
C GLU A 78 -30.07 -11.68 -2.66
N ILE A 79 -30.68 -10.79 -1.86
CA ILE A 79 -32.07 -10.38 -2.03
C ILE A 79 -32.27 -9.17 -2.97
N GLY A 80 -31.23 -8.71 -3.67
CA GLY A 80 -31.31 -7.62 -4.64
C GLY A 80 -31.74 -6.24 -4.09
N SER A 81 -31.70 -6.05 -2.77
CA SER A 81 -32.34 -4.90 -2.10
C SER A 81 -31.50 -3.62 -2.04
N GLN A 82 -30.22 -3.67 -2.40
CA GLN A 82 -29.31 -2.52 -2.38
C GLN A 82 -28.39 -2.46 -3.60
N HIS A 83 -28.48 -1.36 -4.36
CA HIS A 83 -27.51 -0.96 -5.38
C HIS A 83 -26.38 -0.13 -4.75
N VAL A 84 -25.63 -0.70 -3.80
CA VAL A 84 -24.37 -0.09 -3.34
C VAL A 84 -23.25 -0.55 -4.28
N SER A 85 -22.54 0.42 -4.88
CA SER A 85 -21.41 0.13 -5.76
C SER A 85 -20.38 -0.77 -5.07
N THR A 86 -19.71 -1.62 -5.83
CA THR A 86 -18.71 -2.58 -5.32
C THR A 86 -17.59 -1.89 -4.56
N SER A 87 -17.16 -0.70 -5.01
CA SER A 87 -16.07 0.07 -4.39
C SER A 87 -16.45 0.66 -3.02
N ILE A 88 -17.67 1.18 -2.86
CA ILE A 88 -18.17 1.66 -1.54
C ILE A 88 -18.19 0.51 -0.53
N ARG A 89 -18.61 -0.68 -0.98
CA ARG A 89 -18.70 -1.85 -0.13
C ARG A 89 -17.33 -2.37 0.29
N GLN A 90 -16.39 -2.41 -0.66
CA GLN A 90 -15.00 -2.77 -0.35
C GLN A 90 -14.42 -1.83 0.71
N GLU A 91 -14.66 -0.53 0.60
CA GLU A 91 -14.26 0.45 1.62
C GLU A 91 -14.93 0.19 2.97
N GLN A 92 -16.24 -0.09 3.02
CA GLN A 92 -16.90 -0.43 4.29
C GLN A 92 -16.31 -1.69 4.93
N ARG A 93 -16.00 -2.72 4.12
CA ARG A 93 -15.35 -3.94 4.58
C ARG A 93 -13.94 -3.66 5.10
N SER A 94 -13.18 -2.82 4.41
CA SER A 94 -11.81 -2.49 4.78
C SER A 94 -11.74 -1.65 6.06
N LEU A 95 -12.70 -0.74 6.28
CA LEU A 95 -12.83 -0.02 7.55
C LEU A 95 -13.11 -0.98 8.72
N ILE A 96 -14.01 -1.95 8.54
CA ILE A 96 -14.26 -2.97 9.57
C ILE A 96 -13.01 -3.81 9.80
N TYR A 97 -12.36 -4.27 8.73
CA TYR A 97 -11.13 -5.05 8.79
C TYR A 97 -10.04 -4.31 9.58
N ALA A 98 -9.75 -3.08 9.17
CA ALA A 98 -8.76 -2.21 9.80
C ALA A 98 -9.06 -1.95 11.28
N SER A 99 -10.35 -1.82 11.65
CA SER A 99 -10.76 -1.60 13.05
C SER A 99 -10.49 -2.80 13.98
N GLN A 100 -10.34 -4.00 13.42
CA GLN A 100 -10.12 -5.26 14.14
C GLN A 100 -8.75 -5.88 13.83
N LEU A 101 -7.78 -5.05 13.40
CA LEU A 101 -6.39 -5.49 13.27
C LEU A 101 -5.77 -5.68 14.66
N HIS A 102 -5.11 -6.82 14.84
CA HIS A 102 -4.40 -7.15 16.06
C HIS A 102 -2.94 -7.39 15.75
N ARG A 103 -2.06 -6.87 16.60
CA ARG A 103 -0.62 -7.06 16.49
C ARG A 103 -0.23 -8.40 17.11
N ASN A 104 0.50 -9.20 16.36
CA ASN A 104 1.23 -10.35 16.85
C ASN A 104 2.72 -10.19 16.52
N LYS A 105 3.61 -10.47 17.47
CA LYS A 105 5.04 -10.55 17.16
C LYS A 105 5.29 -11.91 16.51
N LEU A 106 5.47 -11.91 15.20
CA LEU A 106 5.61 -13.14 14.43
C LEU A 106 6.95 -13.82 14.68
N HIS A 107 8.03 -13.04 14.58
CA HIS A 107 9.38 -13.57 14.73
C HIS A 107 10.37 -12.46 15.11
N GLN A 108 11.49 -12.85 15.69
CA GLN A 108 12.64 -11.98 15.90
C GLN A 108 13.88 -12.73 15.46
N PHE A 109 14.48 -12.25 14.37
CA PHE A 109 15.74 -12.79 13.86
C PHE A 109 16.85 -12.47 14.86
N GLU A 110 17.71 -13.45 15.14
CA GLU A 110 18.74 -13.24 16.17
C GLU A 110 19.85 -12.28 15.68
N PRO A 111 20.18 -11.25 16.48
CA PRO A 111 21.42 -10.50 16.29
C PRO A 111 22.58 -11.42 16.69
N TRP A 112 23.57 -11.59 15.83
CA TRP A 112 24.68 -12.52 16.12
C TRP A 112 25.96 -11.92 15.57
N PRO A 113 27.04 -11.80 16.33
CA PRO A 113 27.14 -11.04 17.59
C PRO A 113 26.81 -9.53 17.51
N ASP A 114 26.50 -8.98 16.32
CA ASP A 114 26.29 -7.53 16.11
C ASP A 114 24.82 -7.14 15.95
N GLU A 115 24.55 -5.83 15.95
CA GLU A 115 23.21 -5.30 15.64
C GLU A 115 22.74 -5.74 14.24
N TYR A 116 21.52 -6.28 14.18
CA TYR A 116 20.84 -6.66 12.95
C TYR A 116 19.65 -5.73 12.70
N SER A 117 19.61 -5.13 11.52
CA SER A 117 18.48 -4.31 11.07
C SER A 117 17.94 -4.89 9.77
N ILE A 118 16.72 -5.41 9.84
CA ILE A 118 15.97 -5.91 8.69
C ILE A 118 15.69 -4.71 7.76
N LYS A 119 15.89 -4.91 6.47
CA LYS A 119 15.60 -3.94 5.39
C LYS A 119 14.43 -4.38 4.52
N HIS A 120 14.25 -5.68 4.30
CA HIS A 120 13.10 -6.22 3.58
C HIS A 120 12.62 -7.49 4.23
N VAL A 121 11.30 -7.68 4.26
CA VAL A 121 10.65 -8.92 4.66
C VAL A 121 9.72 -9.42 3.57
N LEU A 122 9.73 -10.73 3.35
CA LEU A 122 8.80 -11.42 2.47
C LEU A 122 8.44 -12.76 3.13
N ARG A 123 7.24 -13.26 2.87
CA ARG A 123 6.88 -14.65 3.19
C ARG A 123 6.52 -15.36 1.90
N ASN A 124 7.07 -16.57 1.71
CA ASN A 124 6.68 -17.38 0.57
C ASN A 124 5.25 -17.90 0.77
N LYS A 125 4.32 -17.51 -0.11
CA LYS A 125 2.92 -17.91 -0.03
C LYS A 125 2.72 -19.43 -0.13
N ARG A 126 3.61 -20.16 -0.81
CA ARG A 126 3.48 -21.61 -1.01
C ARG A 126 4.04 -22.38 0.17
N SER A 127 5.24 -21.99 0.60
CA SER A 127 6.04 -22.76 1.56
C SER A 127 6.11 -22.14 2.95
N GLY A 128 5.50 -20.96 3.15
CA GLY A 128 5.52 -20.25 4.42
C GLY A 128 6.89 -19.77 4.89
N ILE A 129 7.96 -19.98 4.12
CA ILE A 129 9.30 -19.53 4.50
C ILE A 129 9.29 -18.01 4.70
N LEU A 130 9.61 -17.57 5.92
CA LEU A 130 9.78 -16.16 6.24
C LEU A 130 11.20 -15.75 5.88
N ILE A 131 11.33 -14.73 5.04
CA ILE A 131 12.60 -14.25 4.48
C ILE A 131 12.83 -12.86 5.03
N ALA A 132 13.98 -12.64 5.67
CA ALA A 132 14.42 -11.32 6.09
C ALA A 132 15.79 -11.03 5.50
N SER A 133 15.89 -9.88 4.84
CA SER A 133 17.17 -9.31 4.45
C SER A 133 17.53 -8.16 5.37
N GLY A 134 18.80 -7.93 5.60
CA GLY A 134 19.24 -6.84 6.47
C GLY A 134 20.72 -6.61 6.44
N GLN A 135 21.16 -5.66 7.25
CA GLN A 135 22.58 -5.37 7.47
C GLN A 135 23.00 -5.89 8.85
N ARG A 136 24.16 -6.53 8.90
CA ARG A 136 24.72 -7.21 10.07
C ARG A 136 26.24 -7.04 10.12
N GLY A 137 26.73 -6.29 11.11
CA GLY A 137 28.18 -6.10 11.30
C GLY A 137 28.89 -5.52 10.08
N GLY A 138 28.26 -4.57 9.38
CA GLY A 138 28.80 -3.95 8.15
C GLY A 138 28.55 -4.71 6.85
N GLU A 139 28.14 -5.98 6.91
CA GLU A 139 27.82 -6.81 5.74
C GLU A 139 26.30 -6.93 5.56
N SER A 140 25.85 -7.28 4.35
CA SER A 140 24.44 -7.60 4.11
C SER A 140 24.20 -9.10 4.18
N SER A 141 23.06 -9.50 4.72
CA SER A 141 22.66 -10.90 4.82
C SER A 141 21.21 -11.11 4.40
N VAL A 142 20.92 -12.31 3.90
CA VAL A 142 19.56 -12.82 3.76
C VAL A 142 19.42 -14.05 4.63
N SER A 143 18.53 -13.99 5.60
CA SER A 143 18.15 -15.10 6.48
C SER A 143 16.75 -15.58 6.12
N VAL A 144 16.51 -16.87 6.33
CA VAL A 144 15.19 -17.49 6.26
C VAL A 144 14.85 -18.15 7.57
N CYS A 145 13.57 -18.18 7.91
CA CYS A 145 13.03 -18.96 9.00
C CYS A 145 11.97 -19.90 8.42
N PHE A 146 12.23 -21.20 8.52
CA PHE A 146 11.27 -22.21 8.07
C PHE A 146 10.10 -22.27 9.06
N PRO A 147 8.85 -22.31 8.57
CA PRO A 147 7.72 -22.45 9.45
C PRO A 147 7.64 -23.90 9.97
N ASP A 148 7.29 -24.03 11.23
CA ASP A 148 6.78 -25.27 11.78
C ASP A 148 5.31 -25.43 11.35
N CYS A 149 4.97 -26.62 10.84
CA CYS A 149 3.66 -26.94 10.27
C CYS A 149 2.83 -27.85 11.19
N ASP A 150 3.33 -28.20 12.38
CA ASP A 150 2.69 -29.19 13.27
C ASP A 150 1.32 -28.76 13.84
N GLN A 151 1.01 -27.45 13.85
CA GLN A 151 -0.17 -26.89 14.54
C GLN A 151 -1.23 -26.31 13.60
N ASP A 152 -1.42 -26.87 12.40
CA ASP A 152 -2.34 -26.38 11.36
C ASP A 152 -2.11 -24.93 10.89
N LYS A 153 -1.19 -24.20 11.51
CA LYS A 153 -0.79 -22.82 11.22
C LYS A 153 0.73 -22.72 11.27
N TRP A 154 1.29 -21.94 10.36
CA TRP A 154 2.72 -21.63 10.39
C TRP A 154 3.13 -20.89 11.66
N THR A 155 4.09 -21.46 12.38
CA THR A 155 4.76 -20.82 13.52
C THR A 155 6.26 -20.74 13.28
N TYR A 156 6.92 -19.71 13.82
CA TYR A 156 8.32 -19.42 13.49
C TYR A 156 9.21 -19.45 14.73
N ASN A 157 9.96 -20.53 14.89
CA ASN A 157 10.93 -20.70 15.96
C ASN A 157 12.34 -20.31 15.48
N ARG A 158 13.15 -19.76 16.38
CA ARG A 158 14.54 -19.38 16.12
C ARG A 158 15.43 -20.54 15.70
N THR A 159 15.15 -21.75 16.19
CA THR A 159 15.90 -22.96 15.80
C THR A 159 15.78 -23.30 14.31
N MET A 160 14.73 -22.79 13.65
CA MET A 160 14.47 -22.95 12.23
C MET A 160 15.08 -21.83 11.37
N GLU A 161 15.83 -20.89 11.98
CA GLU A 161 16.53 -19.85 11.23
C GLU A 161 17.76 -20.41 10.51
N ARG A 162 17.94 -20.05 9.23
CA ARG A 162 19.13 -20.34 8.43
C ARG A 162 19.55 -19.09 7.68
N VAL A 163 20.85 -18.80 7.68
CA VAL A 163 21.43 -17.75 6.83
C VAL A 163 21.60 -18.33 5.43
N LEU A 164 20.98 -17.73 4.41
CA LEU A 164 21.15 -18.15 3.02
C LEU A 164 22.51 -17.72 2.47
N PHE A 165 22.88 -16.47 2.73
CA PHE A 165 24.19 -15.92 2.41
C PHE A 165 24.44 -14.63 3.17
N LYS A 166 25.72 -14.30 3.30
CA LYS A 166 26.26 -13.06 3.88
C LYS A 166 27.34 -12.57 2.95
N GLU A 167 27.30 -11.29 2.61
CA GLU A 167 28.15 -10.72 1.58
C GLU A 167 28.61 -9.30 1.99
N PRO A 168 29.86 -8.92 1.71
CA PRO A 168 30.39 -7.57 1.96
C PRO A 168 29.90 -6.57 0.90
N TYR A 169 28.62 -6.62 0.58
CA TYR A 169 27.92 -5.79 -0.39
C TYR A 169 26.76 -5.12 0.33
N ARG A 170 26.23 -4.04 -0.25
CA ARG A 170 24.95 -3.49 0.16
C ARG A 170 23.83 -4.24 -0.57
N LEU A 171 22.87 -4.76 0.19
CA LEU A 171 21.66 -5.34 -0.37
C LEU A 171 20.68 -4.22 -0.73
N SER A 172 20.38 -4.07 -2.03
CA SER A 172 19.50 -3.03 -2.54
C SER A 172 18.03 -3.44 -2.54
N SER A 173 17.71 -4.69 -2.89
CA SER A 173 16.34 -5.21 -2.91
C SER A 173 16.29 -6.73 -2.82
N VAL A 174 15.13 -7.24 -2.39
CA VAL A 174 14.77 -8.65 -2.49
C VAL A 174 13.40 -8.76 -3.14
N SER A 175 13.25 -9.69 -4.08
CA SER A 175 11.96 -10.01 -4.71
C SER A 175 11.76 -11.51 -4.81
N LEU A 176 10.55 -11.98 -4.52
CA LEU A 176 10.18 -13.39 -4.57
C LEU A 176 9.25 -13.66 -5.76
N SER A 177 9.64 -14.62 -6.60
CA SER A 177 8.84 -15.12 -7.71
C SER A 177 7.75 -16.08 -7.25
N HIS A 178 6.63 -16.10 -7.96
CA HIS A 178 5.57 -17.10 -7.80
C HIS A 178 6.07 -18.55 -8.03
N THR A 179 7.20 -18.72 -8.73
CA THR A 179 7.88 -20.01 -8.93
C THR A 179 8.75 -20.45 -7.75
N GLY A 180 8.88 -19.64 -6.68
CA GLY A 180 9.68 -19.95 -5.49
C GLY A 180 11.14 -19.50 -5.57
N TYR A 181 11.53 -18.79 -6.62
CA TYR A 181 12.84 -18.17 -6.72
C TYR A 181 12.87 -16.83 -5.99
N LEU A 182 13.84 -16.69 -5.10
CA LEU A 182 14.25 -15.42 -4.52
C LEU A 182 15.30 -14.78 -5.42
N LEU A 183 15.18 -13.48 -5.68
CA LEU A 183 16.25 -12.68 -6.25
C LEU A 183 16.71 -11.65 -5.24
N ALA A 184 17.98 -11.71 -4.86
CA ALA A 184 18.64 -10.62 -4.14
C ALA A 184 19.50 -9.80 -5.11
N THR A 185 19.41 -8.48 -4.99
CA THR A 185 20.25 -7.53 -5.71
C THR A 185 21.30 -6.96 -4.75
N MET A 186 22.57 -7.06 -5.14
CA MET A 186 23.70 -6.64 -4.33
C MET A 186 24.52 -5.61 -5.10
N ASP A 187 24.75 -4.45 -4.48
CA ASP A 187 25.57 -3.38 -5.03
C ASP A 187 26.71 -2.99 -4.09
N SER A 188 27.51 -2.00 -4.51
CA SER A 188 28.55 -1.38 -3.68
C SER A 188 29.55 -2.39 -3.10
N GLY A 189 29.95 -3.38 -3.89
CA GLY A 189 30.91 -4.40 -3.46
C GLY A 189 32.30 -3.84 -3.19
N PRO A 190 33.21 -4.66 -2.62
CA PRO A 190 34.57 -4.22 -2.28
C PRO A 190 35.39 -3.71 -3.48
N ASN A 191 35.07 -4.19 -4.69
CA ASN A 191 35.71 -3.75 -5.93
C ASN A 191 34.87 -2.72 -6.71
N GLY A 192 33.81 -2.19 -6.10
CA GLY A 192 32.83 -1.32 -6.76
C GLY A 192 31.87 -2.06 -7.70
N ASP A 193 31.87 -3.40 -7.69
CA ASP A 193 31.01 -4.21 -8.53
C ASP A 193 29.66 -4.52 -7.88
N SER A 194 28.73 -5.02 -8.69
CA SER A 194 27.40 -5.46 -8.26
C SER A 194 27.14 -6.87 -8.77
N PHE A 195 26.20 -7.58 -8.14
CA PHE A 195 25.74 -8.87 -8.66
C PHE A 195 24.30 -9.19 -8.31
N LEU A 196 23.71 -10.05 -9.13
CA LEU A 196 22.39 -10.64 -8.92
C LEU A 196 22.58 -12.06 -8.37
N ALA A 197 21.83 -12.39 -7.33
CA ALA A 197 21.85 -13.72 -6.70
C ALA A 197 20.45 -14.35 -6.70
N PRO A 198 20.06 -15.02 -7.79
CA PRO A 198 18.86 -15.85 -7.79
C PRO A 198 19.08 -17.12 -6.97
N ARG A 199 18.09 -17.48 -6.15
CA ARG A 199 18.12 -18.68 -5.29
C ARG A 199 16.73 -19.32 -5.24
N MET A 200 16.63 -20.59 -5.61
CA MET A 200 15.39 -21.35 -5.44
C MET A 200 15.23 -21.71 -3.96
N LEU A 201 14.08 -21.39 -3.37
CA LEU A 201 13.73 -21.82 -2.01
C LEU A 201 13.04 -23.19 -2.06
N PRO A 202 13.24 -24.05 -1.05
CA PRO A 202 12.57 -25.34 -1.00
C PRO A 202 11.08 -25.15 -0.69
N ASP A 203 10.28 -26.03 -1.24
CA ASP A 203 8.90 -26.26 -0.79
C ASP A 203 8.91 -27.43 0.23
N PRO A 204 7.93 -27.50 1.15
CA PRO A 204 7.82 -28.63 2.06
C PRO A 204 7.52 -29.93 1.30
N ASP A 205 8.09 -31.04 1.74
CA ASP A 205 7.67 -32.37 1.29
C ASP A 205 6.30 -32.77 1.88
N GLU A 206 5.76 -33.93 1.49
CA GLU A 206 4.48 -34.44 2.01
C GLU A 206 4.46 -34.56 3.55
N GLY A 207 5.63 -34.72 4.17
CA GLY A 207 5.81 -34.75 5.62
C GLY A 207 6.10 -33.40 6.26
N GLY A 208 6.01 -32.29 5.51
CA GLY A 208 6.26 -30.94 6.01
C GLY A 208 7.74 -30.55 6.13
N ASN A 209 8.68 -31.41 5.70
CA ASN A 209 10.11 -31.13 5.82
C ASN A 209 10.64 -30.33 4.63
N TYR A 210 11.54 -29.40 4.90
CA TYR A 210 12.17 -28.57 3.88
C TYR A 210 13.51 -29.16 3.45
N ARG A 211 13.60 -29.61 2.20
CA ARG A 211 14.84 -30.14 1.62
C ARG A 211 15.32 -29.25 0.48
N TRP A 212 16.57 -28.79 0.59
CA TRP A 212 17.17 -28.01 -0.48
C TRP A 212 17.27 -28.84 -1.78
N PRO A 213 16.80 -28.30 -2.91
CA PRO A 213 16.92 -28.95 -4.20
C PRO A 213 18.38 -29.25 -4.55
N THR A 214 18.71 -30.53 -4.80
CA THR A 214 20.09 -30.99 -5.05
C THR A 214 20.71 -30.37 -6.30
N ALA A 215 19.91 -30.09 -7.33
CA ALA A 215 20.33 -29.43 -8.56
C ALA A 215 20.78 -27.97 -8.37
N PHE A 216 20.63 -27.40 -7.16
CA PHE A 216 20.85 -26.00 -6.85
C PHE A 216 21.82 -25.77 -5.68
N ALA A 217 22.70 -26.75 -5.43
CA ALA A 217 23.63 -26.71 -4.31
C ALA A 217 24.53 -25.45 -4.31
N HIS A 218 24.93 -24.96 -5.49
CA HIS A 218 25.84 -23.82 -5.61
C HIS A 218 25.10 -22.47 -5.71
N PRO A 219 25.52 -21.44 -4.97
CA PRO A 219 25.02 -20.08 -5.14
C PRO A 219 25.37 -19.55 -6.54
N ILE A 220 24.39 -18.96 -7.22
CA ILE A 220 24.59 -18.33 -8.53
C ILE A 220 24.84 -16.83 -8.28
N ARG A 221 25.88 -16.29 -8.90
CA ARG A 221 26.20 -14.87 -8.86
C ARG A 221 26.42 -14.35 -10.27
N LEU A 222 25.55 -13.46 -10.72
CA LEU A 222 25.65 -12.82 -12.03
C LEU A 222 26.22 -11.42 -11.82
N ARG A 223 27.52 -11.23 -12.05
CA ARG A 223 28.17 -9.94 -11.85
C ARG A 223 27.74 -8.94 -12.91
N THR A 224 27.52 -7.70 -12.49
CA THR A 224 27.13 -6.58 -13.34
C THR A 224 27.99 -5.35 -13.01
N PRO A 225 28.39 -4.56 -14.02
CA PRO A 225 29.12 -3.32 -13.78
C PRO A 225 28.22 -2.19 -13.25
N SER A 226 26.91 -2.25 -13.54
CA SER A 226 25.92 -1.25 -13.12
C SER A 226 25.50 -1.44 -11.66
N SER A 227 25.30 -0.35 -10.93
CA SER A 227 24.68 -0.41 -9.59
C SER A 227 23.22 -0.85 -9.70
N LEU A 228 22.81 -1.70 -8.76
CA LEU A 228 21.46 -2.26 -8.69
C LEU A 228 20.62 -1.47 -7.68
N TRP A 229 19.40 -1.07 -8.04
CA TRP A 229 18.57 -0.23 -7.17
C TRP A 229 17.32 -0.95 -6.68
N CYS A 230 16.71 -1.78 -7.52
CA CYS A 230 15.46 -2.46 -7.19
C CYS A 230 15.23 -3.69 -8.07
N SER A 231 14.33 -4.57 -7.64
CA SER A 231 13.85 -5.70 -8.41
C SER A 231 12.36 -5.94 -8.16
N SER A 232 11.67 -6.50 -9.16
CA SER A 232 10.29 -6.97 -9.02
C SER A 232 10.10 -8.26 -9.81
N ALA A 233 9.44 -9.25 -9.21
CA ALA A 233 9.18 -10.52 -9.85
C ALA A 233 7.92 -10.44 -10.73
N CYS A 234 7.98 -11.05 -11.91
CA CYS A 234 6.81 -11.19 -12.76
C CYS A 234 5.73 -12.00 -12.01
N PRO A 235 4.49 -11.49 -11.93
CA PRO A 235 3.46 -12.10 -11.09
C PRO A 235 2.97 -13.46 -11.62
N THR A 236 3.21 -13.75 -12.90
CA THR A 236 2.73 -14.95 -13.60
C THR A 236 3.77 -15.44 -14.61
N GLY A 237 3.67 -16.71 -15.00
CA GLY A 237 4.53 -17.32 -16.02
C GLY A 237 4.90 -18.76 -15.64
N ASP A 238 5.67 -19.41 -16.51
CA ASP A 238 6.12 -20.79 -16.26
C ASP A 238 7.54 -20.85 -15.66
N MET A 239 8.32 -19.77 -15.84
CA MET A 239 9.70 -19.66 -15.38
C MET A 239 9.90 -18.39 -14.54
N PRO A 240 10.89 -18.35 -13.62
CA PRO A 240 11.17 -17.14 -12.88
C PRO A 240 11.65 -16.04 -13.81
N PHE A 241 10.98 -14.90 -13.72
CA PHE A 241 11.28 -13.73 -14.53
C PHE A 241 11.22 -12.48 -13.67
N PHE A 242 12.26 -11.66 -13.73
CA PHE A 242 12.41 -10.47 -12.89
C PHE A 242 12.71 -9.24 -13.74
N ALA A 243 12.14 -8.11 -13.32
CA ALA A 243 12.57 -6.79 -13.75
C ALA A 243 13.59 -6.27 -12.74
N VAL A 244 14.64 -5.62 -13.22
CA VAL A 244 15.73 -5.07 -12.40
C VAL A 244 16.00 -3.63 -12.82
N GLY A 245 15.92 -2.71 -11.86
CA GLY A 245 16.28 -1.31 -12.05
C GLY A 245 17.75 -1.09 -11.70
N THR A 246 18.48 -0.43 -12.58
CA THR A 246 19.93 -0.22 -12.46
C THR A 246 20.31 1.25 -12.71
N SER A 247 21.56 1.59 -12.45
CA SER A 247 22.08 2.94 -12.67
C SER A 247 22.14 3.36 -14.14
N ASP A 248 22.10 2.39 -15.06
CA ASP A 248 22.17 2.60 -16.50
C ASP A 248 20.96 2.06 -17.28
N GLY A 249 19.89 1.68 -16.58
CA GLY A 249 18.57 1.42 -17.14
C GLY A 249 17.79 0.25 -16.57
N LEU A 250 16.83 -0.21 -17.36
CA LEU A 250 15.97 -1.35 -17.05
C LEU A 250 16.57 -2.63 -17.64
N TYR A 251 16.65 -3.67 -16.83
CA TYR A 251 17.04 -5.00 -17.24
C TYR A 251 15.93 -5.99 -16.92
N THR A 252 15.90 -7.11 -17.64
CA THR A 252 15.15 -8.31 -17.24
C THR A 252 16.09 -9.47 -17.02
N LEU A 253 15.77 -10.29 -16.02
CA LEU A 253 16.49 -11.50 -15.68
C LEU A 253 15.52 -12.69 -15.77
N GLU A 254 15.79 -13.60 -16.70
CA GLU A 254 15.05 -14.87 -16.86
C GLU A 254 16.01 -16.04 -16.76
N GLY A 255 15.54 -17.18 -16.28
CA GLY A 255 16.39 -18.35 -16.17
C GLY A 255 15.77 -19.49 -15.38
N LEU A 256 16.50 -20.58 -15.27
CA LEU A 256 16.15 -21.72 -14.43
C LEU A 256 17.44 -22.49 -14.12
N GLY A 257 17.54 -23.07 -12.94
CA GLY A 257 18.75 -23.84 -12.66
C GLY A 257 19.96 -22.92 -12.54
N SER A 258 21.03 -23.37 -13.19
CA SER A 258 22.28 -22.63 -13.35
C SER A 258 22.27 -21.66 -14.55
N TYR A 259 21.20 -21.66 -15.35
CA TYR A 259 21.15 -20.88 -16.60
C TYR A 259 20.31 -19.63 -16.41
N TRP A 260 20.94 -18.47 -16.57
CA TRP A 260 20.31 -17.17 -16.41
C TRP A 260 20.73 -16.22 -17.52
N ALA A 261 19.76 -15.54 -18.11
CA ALA A 261 19.97 -14.53 -19.14
C ALA A 261 19.57 -13.16 -18.61
N LEU A 262 20.52 -12.23 -18.64
CA LEU A 262 20.32 -10.83 -18.29
C LEU A 262 20.21 -10.01 -19.58
N SER A 263 19.08 -9.33 -19.78
CA SER A 263 18.78 -8.58 -21.00
C SER A 263 18.49 -7.11 -20.69
N LYS A 264 19.27 -6.20 -21.28
CA LYS A 264 19.04 -4.75 -21.19
C LYS A 264 17.85 -4.34 -22.06
N LYS A 265 16.97 -3.50 -21.53
CA LYS A 265 15.80 -2.99 -22.25
C LYS A 265 16.03 -1.58 -22.77
N SER A 266 15.35 -1.27 -23.88
CA SER A 266 15.39 0.04 -24.52
C SER A 266 14.78 1.10 -23.61
N PHE A 267 15.39 2.29 -23.58
CA PHE A 267 14.73 3.46 -22.99
C PHE A 267 13.65 4.00 -23.92
N ALA A 268 12.71 4.75 -23.34
CA ALA A 268 11.74 5.48 -24.13
C ALA A 268 12.45 6.45 -25.09
N ASN A 269 11.93 6.52 -26.32
CA ASN A 269 12.34 7.51 -27.31
C ASN A 269 12.13 8.93 -26.76
N ASP A 270 12.85 9.89 -27.32
CA ASP A 270 12.66 11.30 -26.99
C ASP A 270 11.24 11.72 -27.36
N ALA A 271 10.45 12.11 -26.36
CA ALA A 271 9.03 12.41 -26.51
C ALA A 271 8.73 13.56 -27.51
N LEU A 272 9.70 14.43 -27.78
CA LEU A 272 9.56 15.57 -28.69
C LEU A 272 9.95 15.26 -30.13
N THR A 273 10.93 14.36 -30.33
CA THR A 273 11.50 14.10 -31.67
C THR A 273 11.16 12.73 -32.23
N GLY A 274 10.61 11.82 -31.41
CA GLY A 274 10.31 10.44 -31.78
C GLY A 274 11.57 9.60 -32.06
N LYS A 275 12.77 10.18 -31.93
CA LYS A 275 14.04 9.49 -32.18
C LYS A 275 14.49 8.71 -30.95
N PRO A 276 15.16 7.56 -31.13
CA PRO A 276 15.77 6.84 -30.03
C PRO A 276 16.82 7.73 -29.36
N ILE A 277 16.80 7.76 -28.02
CA ILE A 277 17.86 8.42 -27.26
C ILE A 277 19.08 7.49 -27.32
N LEU A 278 19.96 7.74 -28.29
CA LEU A 278 21.14 6.90 -28.55
C LEU A 278 22.13 6.89 -27.37
N HIS A 279 22.18 7.97 -26.58
CA HIS A 279 23.03 8.06 -25.41
C HIS A 279 22.35 8.84 -24.28
N ARG A 280 21.91 8.15 -23.21
CA ARG A 280 21.88 8.75 -21.88
C ARG A 280 23.24 8.51 -21.24
N ARG A 281 23.85 9.54 -20.66
CA ARG A 281 25.11 9.39 -19.92
C ARG A 281 24.88 8.37 -18.81
N VAL A 282 25.71 7.33 -18.74
CA VAL A 282 25.69 6.34 -17.66
C VAL A 282 25.73 7.09 -16.32
N ASP A 283 24.92 6.63 -15.36
CA ASP A 283 24.72 7.24 -14.04
C ASP A 283 24.10 8.65 -14.03
N SER A 284 23.60 9.16 -15.16
CA SER A 284 22.73 10.33 -15.17
C SER A 284 21.44 10.03 -14.41
N SER A 285 20.87 11.01 -13.70
CA SER A 285 19.53 10.88 -13.09
C SER A 285 18.45 10.46 -14.10
N HIS A 286 18.67 10.76 -15.38
CA HIS A 286 17.82 10.34 -16.49
C HIS A 286 17.99 8.87 -16.89
N ALA A 287 19.01 8.16 -16.42
CA ALA A 287 19.23 6.74 -16.71
C ALA A 287 18.99 5.83 -15.49
N VAL A 288 19.12 6.37 -14.27
CA VAL A 288 18.95 5.59 -13.03
C VAL A 288 17.48 5.20 -12.84
N VAL A 289 17.20 3.91 -12.99
CA VAL A 289 15.89 3.29 -12.70
C VAL A 289 15.89 2.84 -11.24
N THR A 290 15.13 3.55 -10.41
CA THR A 290 15.08 3.37 -8.95
C THR A 290 13.90 2.53 -8.49
N SER A 291 12.89 2.34 -9.34
CA SER A 291 11.74 1.47 -9.04
C SER A 291 11.24 0.77 -10.29
N VAL A 292 10.83 -0.50 -10.14
CA VAL A 292 10.24 -1.30 -11.20
C VAL A 292 9.02 -2.05 -10.66
N GLU A 293 7.98 -2.17 -11.48
CA GLU A 293 6.74 -2.86 -11.13
C GLU A 293 6.09 -3.46 -12.38
N TRP A 294 5.61 -4.70 -12.28
CA TRP A 294 4.90 -5.37 -13.37
C TRP A 294 3.43 -4.92 -13.43
N LEU A 295 3.01 -4.36 -14.57
CA LEU A 295 1.60 -4.03 -14.84
C LEU A 295 0.84 -5.22 -15.42
N SER A 296 1.54 -6.11 -16.12
CA SER A 296 1.06 -7.40 -16.63
C SER A 296 2.28 -8.32 -16.78
N SER A 297 2.13 -9.53 -17.36
CA SER A 297 3.27 -10.38 -17.72
C SER A 297 4.20 -9.76 -18.76
N ASP A 298 3.71 -8.77 -19.52
CA ASP A 298 4.40 -8.23 -20.69
C ASP A 298 4.79 -6.75 -20.54
N VAL A 299 4.25 -6.06 -19.53
CA VAL A 299 4.40 -4.61 -19.39
C VAL A 299 5.01 -4.29 -18.03
N ILE A 300 6.15 -3.60 -18.06
CA ILE A 300 6.89 -3.14 -16.88
C ILE A 300 6.75 -1.63 -16.79
N ALA A 301 6.36 -1.13 -15.62
CA ALA A 301 6.51 0.28 -15.26
C ALA A 301 7.87 0.47 -14.58
N ALA A 302 8.62 1.48 -15.03
CA ALA A 302 9.93 1.83 -14.49
C ALA A 302 9.96 3.31 -14.11
N GLY A 303 10.28 3.58 -12.85
CA GLY A 303 10.43 4.91 -12.28
C GLY A 303 11.89 5.32 -12.18
N LEU A 304 12.17 6.57 -12.51
CA LEU A 304 13.51 7.13 -12.54
C LEU A 304 13.77 8.09 -11.39
N LYS A 305 15.07 8.28 -11.11
CA LYS A 305 15.57 9.28 -10.18
C LYS A 305 15.24 10.72 -10.61
N ASP A 306 15.07 10.97 -11.91
CA ASP A 306 14.67 12.27 -12.44
C ASP A 306 13.18 12.57 -12.36
N SER A 307 12.37 11.67 -11.77
CA SER A 307 10.91 11.70 -11.66
C SER A 307 10.12 11.14 -12.85
N ALA A 308 10.75 10.80 -13.97
CA ALA A 308 10.05 10.20 -15.10
C ALA A 308 9.57 8.78 -14.77
N ILE A 309 8.45 8.38 -15.35
CA ILE A 309 7.95 7.01 -15.31
C ILE A 309 7.66 6.60 -16.75
N PHE A 310 8.33 5.54 -17.20
CA PHE A 310 8.10 4.96 -18.51
C PHE A 310 7.56 3.54 -18.39
N LEU A 311 6.84 3.14 -19.43
CA LEU A 311 6.37 1.78 -19.59
C LEU A 311 7.21 1.11 -20.67
N HIS A 312 7.63 -0.13 -20.43
CA HIS A 312 8.28 -1.00 -21.40
C HIS A 312 7.35 -2.17 -21.72
N ASP A 313 7.07 -2.41 -23.00
CA ASP A 313 6.26 -3.53 -23.47
C ASP A 313 7.16 -4.56 -24.15
N LEU A 314 7.28 -5.73 -23.52
CA LEU A 314 8.17 -6.81 -23.94
C LEU A 314 7.77 -7.39 -25.31
N ARG A 315 6.50 -7.34 -25.69
CA ARG A 315 6.02 -7.89 -26.97
C ARG A 315 6.51 -7.07 -28.14
N SER A 316 6.55 -5.75 -27.96
CA SER A 316 7.01 -4.81 -28.98
C SER A 316 8.49 -4.46 -28.88
N GLY A 317 9.11 -4.70 -27.71
CA GLY A 317 10.43 -4.17 -27.36
C GLY A 317 10.47 -2.63 -27.22
N GLY A 318 9.30 -1.98 -27.24
CA GLY A 318 9.15 -0.53 -27.19
C GLY A 318 9.00 0.02 -25.78
N SER A 319 9.48 1.25 -25.59
CA SER A 319 9.35 2.00 -24.35
C SER A 319 8.72 3.37 -24.58
N ALA A 320 7.87 3.82 -23.65
CA ALA A 320 7.23 5.13 -23.71
C ALA A 320 7.16 5.78 -22.33
N THR A 321 7.68 7.00 -22.20
CA THR A 321 7.47 7.81 -20.99
C THR A 321 6.02 8.24 -20.93
N ARG A 322 5.34 7.96 -19.81
CA ARG A 322 3.90 8.23 -19.65
C ARG A 322 3.59 9.22 -18.55
N LEU A 323 4.38 9.24 -17.48
CA LEU A 323 4.10 10.07 -16.31
C LEU A 323 5.37 10.74 -15.81
N GLN A 324 5.19 11.82 -15.06
CA GLN A 324 6.23 12.54 -14.36
C GLN A 324 5.78 12.79 -12.92
N HIS A 325 6.46 12.18 -11.96
CA HIS A 325 6.17 12.37 -10.53
C HIS A 325 6.70 13.73 -10.04
N PRO A 326 6.22 14.31 -8.92
CA PRO A 326 6.80 15.54 -8.37
C PRO A 326 8.28 15.41 -8.00
N HIS A 327 8.68 14.23 -7.52
CA HIS A 327 10.03 13.98 -7.02
C HIS A 327 10.63 12.72 -7.65
N ALA A 328 11.91 12.44 -7.34
CA ALA A 328 12.55 11.17 -7.69
C ALA A 328 11.66 10.00 -7.26
N VAL A 329 11.40 9.06 -8.16
CA VAL A 329 10.54 7.91 -7.86
C VAL A 329 11.27 6.97 -6.93
N THR A 330 10.67 6.59 -5.82
CA THR A 330 11.26 5.67 -4.83
C THR A 330 10.61 4.30 -4.92
N LYS A 331 9.30 4.22 -5.10
CA LYS A 331 8.57 2.95 -5.17
C LYS A 331 7.30 3.06 -6.01
N ILE A 332 7.01 2.03 -6.80
CA ILE A 332 5.79 1.90 -7.62
C ILE A 332 5.04 0.64 -7.19
N ARG A 333 3.71 0.73 -7.14
CA ARG A 333 2.81 -0.42 -6.94
C ARG A 333 1.62 -0.37 -7.88
N LYS A 334 1.33 -1.50 -8.51
CA LYS A 334 0.18 -1.65 -9.41
C LYS A 334 -1.12 -1.77 -8.61
N VAL A 335 -2.09 -0.90 -8.88
CA VAL A 335 -3.44 -0.99 -8.29
C VAL A 335 -4.34 -1.88 -9.15
N ASP A 336 -4.37 -1.61 -10.45
CA ASP A 336 -5.18 -2.33 -11.43
C ASP A 336 -4.54 -2.15 -12.83
N PRO A 337 -5.15 -2.61 -13.94
CA PRO A 337 -4.55 -2.48 -15.27
C PRO A 337 -4.27 -1.04 -15.72
N TYR A 338 -4.91 -0.04 -15.11
CA TYR A 338 -4.81 1.35 -15.52
C TYR A 338 -4.35 2.31 -14.41
N ARG A 339 -4.31 1.88 -13.15
CA ARG A 339 -3.84 2.72 -12.02
C ARG A 339 -2.61 2.17 -11.33
N ILE A 340 -1.72 3.08 -10.98
CA ILE A 340 -0.53 2.81 -10.19
C ILE A 340 -0.41 3.82 -9.06
N VAL A 341 0.10 3.39 -7.91
CA VAL A 341 0.57 4.28 -6.84
C VAL A 341 2.07 4.45 -6.97
N VAL A 342 2.53 5.68 -6.83
CA VAL A 342 3.93 6.07 -6.93
C VAL A 342 4.28 6.88 -5.70
N ALA A 343 5.32 6.44 -4.99
CA ALA A 343 6.00 7.23 -4.00
C ALA A 343 7.21 7.94 -4.61
N GLY A 344 7.44 9.15 -4.14
CA GLY A 344 8.71 9.84 -4.22
C GLY A 344 9.23 10.11 -2.82
N ILE A 345 10.22 10.99 -2.70
CA ILE A 345 10.86 11.25 -1.40
C ILE A 345 9.88 11.79 -0.34
N ASN A 346 8.98 12.71 -0.74
CA ASN A 346 8.01 13.39 0.14
C ASN A 346 6.60 13.45 -0.48
N SER A 347 6.30 12.58 -1.44
CA SER A 347 5.01 12.61 -2.15
C SER A 347 4.52 11.20 -2.42
N LEU A 348 3.24 10.97 -2.20
CA LEU A 348 2.57 9.72 -2.52
C LEU A 348 1.33 10.03 -3.35
N GLN A 349 1.30 9.52 -4.59
CA GLN A 349 0.27 9.86 -5.56
C GLN A 349 -0.16 8.62 -6.36
N MET A 350 -1.45 8.54 -6.68
CA MET A 350 -1.99 7.56 -7.62
C MET A 350 -2.19 8.22 -8.99
N TYR A 351 -1.85 7.52 -10.06
CA TYR A 351 -2.05 7.96 -11.44
C TYR A 351 -2.94 6.97 -12.19
N ASP A 352 -3.70 7.48 -13.16
CA ASP A 352 -4.34 6.68 -14.21
C ASP A 352 -3.48 6.80 -15.48
N ILE A 353 -2.89 5.69 -15.93
CA ILE A 353 -1.96 5.64 -17.05
C ILE A 353 -2.63 5.87 -18.41
N ARG A 354 -3.98 5.87 -18.48
CA ARG A 354 -4.74 6.12 -19.72
C ARG A 354 -4.85 7.61 -20.05
N TYR A 355 -4.68 8.48 -19.06
CA TYR A 355 -4.78 9.92 -19.21
C TYR A 355 -3.44 10.63 -18.93
N PRO A 356 -2.33 10.24 -19.61
CA PRO A 356 -1.08 10.94 -19.45
C PRO A 356 -1.23 12.36 -20.01
N PRO A 357 -0.68 13.39 -19.33
CA PRO A 357 -0.79 14.77 -19.78
C PRO A 357 0.01 14.98 -21.06
N ASN A 358 -0.51 15.83 -21.94
CA ASN A 358 0.26 16.43 -23.03
C ASN A 358 1.22 17.45 -22.41
N GLY A 359 2.53 17.21 -22.47
CA GLY A 359 3.55 18.18 -21.98
C GLY A 359 4.55 17.65 -20.95
N LEU A 360 4.90 16.36 -20.98
CA LEU A 360 6.02 15.82 -20.18
C LEU A 360 7.31 16.59 -20.48
N GLN A 361 8.07 16.94 -19.44
CA GLN A 361 9.35 17.63 -19.62
C GLN A 361 10.40 16.64 -20.13
N ARG A 362 11.20 17.05 -21.12
CA ARG A 362 12.25 16.22 -21.73
C ARG A 362 13.31 15.77 -20.73
N ASN A 363 13.74 16.70 -19.87
CA ASN A 363 14.75 16.50 -18.84
C ASN A 363 14.20 17.00 -17.51
N PRO A 364 13.33 16.22 -16.85
CA PRO A 364 12.70 16.62 -15.61
C PRO A 364 13.76 16.87 -14.52
N GLN A 365 13.56 17.91 -13.72
CA GLN A 365 14.48 18.32 -12.67
C GLN A 365 13.72 18.48 -11.35
N PRO A 366 13.45 17.39 -10.62
CA PRO A 366 12.49 17.36 -9.51
C PRO A 366 12.81 18.30 -8.36
N ASN A 367 14.07 18.72 -8.24
CA ASN A 367 14.54 19.62 -7.19
C ASN A 367 14.47 21.12 -7.58
N LYS A 368 13.97 21.46 -8.77
CA LYS A 368 13.85 22.84 -9.26
C LYS A 368 12.42 23.33 -9.19
N LYS A 369 12.25 24.63 -8.91
CA LYS A 369 10.94 25.28 -8.77
C LYS A 369 10.05 25.21 -10.02
N TYR A 370 10.64 25.10 -11.20
CA TYR A 370 9.94 25.01 -12.49
C TYR A 370 9.62 23.57 -12.91
N HIS A 371 9.91 22.59 -12.06
CA HIS A 371 9.52 21.20 -12.29
C HIS A 371 8.00 21.08 -12.33
N THR A 372 7.48 20.36 -13.32
CA THR A 372 6.06 20.07 -13.42
C THR A 372 5.82 18.59 -13.19
N SER A 373 4.71 18.21 -12.57
CA SER A 373 4.32 16.81 -12.44
C SER A 373 3.03 16.52 -13.17
N THR A 374 2.83 15.25 -13.52
CA THR A 374 1.56 14.76 -14.01
C THR A 374 0.49 14.96 -12.96
N LYS A 375 -0.69 15.41 -13.40
CA LYS A 375 -1.85 15.54 -12.52
C LYS A 375 -2.22 14.16 -11.95
N PRO A 376 -2.20 13.98 -10.62
CA PRO A 376 -2.55 12.70 -10.02
C PRO A 376 -4.05 12.44 -10.10
N TYR A 377 -4.43 11.17 -10.19
CA TYR A 377 -5.80 10.70 -10.00
C TYR A 377 -6.22 10.90 -8.54
N LEU A 378 -5.32 10.59 -7.61
CA LEU A 378 -5.53 10.72 -6.17
C LEU A 378 -4.21 11.11 -5.48
N THR A 379 -4.28 11.98 -4.48
CA THR A 379 -3.12 12.35 -3.65
C THR A 379 -3.38 11.93 -2.21
N PHE A 380 -2.36 11.38 -1.56
CA PHE A 380 -2.40 11.02 -0.14
C PHE A 380 -1.76 12.18 0.65
N SER A 381 -2.58 13.16 1.03
CA SER A 381 -2.10 14.45 1.57
C SER A 381 -1.38 14.34 2.91
N ASP A 382 -1.80 13.38 3.73
CA ASP A 382 -1.31 13.22 5.10
C ASP A 382 -0.08 12.27 5.14
N TYR A 383 0.50 11.96 3.98
CA TYR A 383 1.69 11.14 3.85
C TYR A 383 2.90 11.86 4.46
N SER A 384 3.46 11.30 5.53
CA SER A 384 4.64 11.83 6.22
C SER A 384 5.74 10.77 6.31
N PRO A 385 6.50 10.55 5.22
CA PRO A 385 7.43 9.44 5.14
C PRO A 385 8.64 9.61 6.06
N GLU A 386 9.18 8.48 6.52
CA GLU A 386 10.55 8.43 7.01
C GLU A 386 11.56 8.67 5.87
N THR A 387 12.82 8.98 6.19
CA THR A 387 13.90 9.30 5.23
C THR A 387 13.99 8.32 4.04
N ILE A 388 13.72 7.04 4.27
CA ILE A 388 13.61 6.02 3.22
C ILE A 388 12.19 5.43 3.33
N PRO A 389 11.20 5.99 2.61
CA PRO A 389 9.84 5.53 2.74
C PRO A 389 9.67 4.13 2.19
N ASP A 390 9.04 3.27 2.98
CA ASP A 390 8.44 2.04 2.47
C ASP A 390 6.92 2.11 2.56
N PHE A 391 6.26 1.62 1.51
CA PHE A 391 4.81 1.48 1.46
C PHE A 391 4.42 0.22 0.71
N ASP A 392 3.26 -0.33 1.02
CA ASP A 392 2.69 -1.41 0.23
C ASP A 392 1.18 -1.27 0.15
N ILE A 393 0.56 -2.03 -0.75
CA ILE A 393 -0.89 -1.96 -0.99
C ILE A 393 -1.55 -3.33 -0.91
N SER A 394 -2.75 -3.36 -0.36
CA SER A 394 -3.65 -4.52 -0.42
C SER A 394 -4.78 -4.23 -1.39
N LEU A 395 -4.80 -4.92 -2.52
CA LEU A 395 -5.87 -4.81 -3.52
C LEU A 395 -7.18 -5.42 -3.03
N GLU A 396 -7.07 -6.46 -2.20
CA GLU A 396 -8.21 -7.13 -1.58
C GLU A 396 -8.94 -6.19 -0.61
N LEU A 397 -8.18 -5.51 0.26
CA LEU A 397 -8.74 -4.55 1.21
C LEU A 397 -8.95 -3.16 0.61
N GLY A 398 -8.34 -2.84 -0.53
CA GLY A 398 -8.35 -1.48 -1.06
C GLY A 398 -7.62 -0.49 -0.15
N LEU A 399 -6.55 -0.93 0.51
CA LEU A 399 -5.78 -0.15 1.49
C LEU A 399 -4.33 0.02 1.05
N LEU A 400 -3.73 1.12 1.49
CA LEU A 400 -2.30 1.39 1.40
C LEU A 400 -1.75 1.59 2.80
N ALA A 401 -0.62 0.96 3.11
CA ALA A 401 0.10 1.16 4.37
C ALA A 401 1.46 1.80 4.07
N SER A 402 1.84 2.78 4.88
CA SER A 402 3.13 3.46 4.79
C SER A 402 3.76 3.64 6.17
N ALA A 403 5.08 3.54 6.24
CA ALA A 403 5.84 3.95 7.41
C ALA A 403 5.83 5.48 7.51
N SER A 404 5.72 6.00 8.73
CA SER A 404 5.84 7.43 9.03
C SER A 404 7.09 7.74 9.85
N ASP A 405 7.53 8.99 9.77
CA ASP A 405 8.60 9.57 10.59
C ASP A 405 8.33 9.50 12.11
N GLU A 406 7.07 9.40 12.53
CA GLU A 406 6.68 9.18 13.93
C GLU A 406 6.83 7.72 14.41
N ARG A 407 7.41 6.82 13.60
CA ARG A 407 7.50 5.36 13.88
C ARG A 407 6.12 4.70 14.01
N LYS A 408 5.13 5.23 13.29
CA LYS A 408 3.77 4.65 13.19
C LYS A 408 3.51 4.23 11.76
N ILE A 409 2.48 3.42 11.57
CA ILE A 409 1.96 3.09 10.25
C ILE A 409 0.79 3.99 9.91
N GLN A 410 0.87 4.67 8.77
CA GLN A 410 -0.26 5.36 8.19
C GLN A 410 -1.00 4.42 7.25
N LEU A 411 -2.29 4.26 7.47
CA LEU A 411 -3.18 3.44 6.64
C LEU A 411 -4.08 4.37 5.83
N PHE A 412 -4.16 4.19 4.52
CA PHE A 412 -4.95 5.03 3.62
C PHE A 412 -5.92 4.20 2.79
N SER A 413 -7.08 4.77 2.48
CA SER A 413 -8.02 4.21 1.49
C SER A 413 -7.50 4.45 0.07
N LEU A 414 -7.33 3.39 -0.73
CA LEU A 414 -6.99 3.52 -2.15
C LEU A 414 -8.10 4.19 -2.98
N ARG A 415 -9.30 4.34 -2.40
CA ARG A 415 -10.44 4.97 -3.05
C ARG A 415 -10.48 6.47 -2.82
N THR A 416 -10.32 6.90 -1.58
CA THR A 416 -10.53 8.30 -1.15
C THR A 416 -9.24 9.04 -0.83
N GLY A 417 -8.12 8.32 -0.65
CA GLY A 417 -6.82 8.88 -0.30
C GLY A 417 -6.73 9.35 1.15
N GLN A 418 -7.81 9.18 1.91
CA GLN A 418 -7.91 9.59 3.31
C GLN A 418 -7.30 8.52 4.22
N GLN A 419 -6.79 8.95 5.37
CA GLN A 419 -6.33 8.04 6.40
C GLN A 419 -7.49 7.22 6.99
N VAL A 420 -7.22 5.95 7.25
CA VAL A 420 -8.13 5.00 7.86
C VAL A 420 -7.70 4.77 9.31
N PRO A 421 -8.51 5.19 10.31
CA PRO A 421 -8.18 4.96 11.71
C PRO A 421 -8.24 3.47 12.03
N SER A 422 -7.23 2.97 12.73
CA SER A 422 -7.09 1.57 13.11
C SER A 422 -6.22 1.41 14.37
N PRO A 423 -6.29 0.26 15.06
CA PRO A 423 -5.29 -0.08 16.09
C PRO A 423 -3.86 -0.05 15.54
N LEU A 424 -3.68 -0.45 14.28
CA LEU A 424 -2.41 -0.38 13.54
C LEU A 424 -1.85 1.05 13.50
N SER A 425 -2.67 2.04 13.12
CA SER A 425 -2.23 3.44 13.04
C SER A 425 -2.03 4.11 14.41
N GLY A 426 -2.63 3.54 15.46
CA GLY A 426 -2.44 4.01 16.83
C GLY A 426 -1.18 3.47 17.51
N TYR A 427 -0.55 2.43 16.96
CA TYR A 427 0.62 1.79 17.55
C TYR A 427 1.91 2.48 17.12
N GLN A 428 2.73 2.84 18.10
CA GLN A 428 4.05 3.44 17.87
C GLN A 428 5.15 2.41 18.14
N TYR A 429 6.01 2.21 17.15
CA TYR A 429 7.16 1.32 17.24
C TYR A 429 8.31 1.99 18.01
N ALA A 430 9.08 1.16 18.72
CA ALA A 430 10.26 1.64 19.44
C ALA A 430 11.37 2.10 18.48
N ASP A 431 11.53 1.39 17.37
CA ASP A 431 12.53 1.67 16.33
C ASP A 431 11.84 2.11 15.02
N PRO A 432 12.55 2.83 14.13
CA PRO A 432 12.17 3.04 12.74
C PRO A 432 11.60 1.81 12.04
N ILE A 433 10.54 2.02 11.25
CA ILE A 433 9.93 0.96 10.45
C ILE A 433 10.71 0.87 9.15
N SER A 434 11.32 -0.28 8.91
CA SER A 434 12.21 -0.47 7.75
C SER A 434 11.53 -1.14 6.56
N SER A 435 10.47 -1.93 6.80
CA SER A 435 9.76 -2.62 5.73
C SER A 435 8.30 -2.89 6.08
N ILE A 436 7.45 -2.79 5.06
CA ILE A 436 6.01 -3.07 5.13
C ILE A 436 5.63 -3.97 3.94
N CYS A 437 4.94 -5.07 4.20
CA CYS A 437 4.48 -5.99 3.16
C CYS A 437 3.07 -6.52 3.46
N PHE A 438 2.12 -6.28 2.56
CA PHE A 438 0.81 -6.90 2.63
C PHE A 438 0.85 -8.34 2.13
N GLU A 439 0.09 -9.20 2.78
CA GLU A 439 -0.15 -10.57 2.38
C GLU A 439 -1.64 -10.77 2.08
N SER A 440 -1.94 -11.62 1.10
CA SER A 440 -3.31 -12.02 0.76
C SER A 440 -3.74 -13.19 1.65
N GLY A 441 -5.03 -13.27 1.97
CA GLY A 441 -5.57 -14.33 2.84
C GLY A 441 -5.85 -15.68 2.17
N ASP A 442 -5.40 -15.87 0.92
CA ASP A 442 -5.82 -16.96 0.03
C ASP A 442 -4.69 -17.95 -0.33
N GLY A 443 -3.53 -17.83 0.30
CA GLY A 443 -2.31 -18.52 -0.15
C GLY A 443 -2.24 -20.02 0.17
N SER A 444 -2.37 -20.39 1.44
CA SER A 444 -2.12 -21.76 1.93
C SER A 444 -3.05 -22.10 3.10
N LEU A 445 -3.40 -23.39 3.24
CA LEU A 445 -4.18 -23.91 4.36
C LEU A 445 -3.55 -23.59 5.71
N HIS A 446 -2.21 -23.61 5.79
CA HIS A 446 -1.46 -23.31 7.01
C HIS A 446 -1.07 -21.83 7.15
N GLY A 447 -1.30 -21.05 6.09
CA GLY A 447 -0.99 -19.62 6.05
C GLY A 447 -2.05 -18.74 6.72
N PRO A 448 -1.85 -17.41 6.68
CA PRO A 448 -2.87 -16.47 7.14
C PRO A 448 -4.14 -16.62 6.27
N GLN A 449 -5.26 -16.92 6.91
CA GLN A 449 -6.58 -17.06 6.25
C GLN A 449 -7.25 -15.71 5.96
N THR A 450 -6.66 -14.62 6.43
CA THR A 450 -7.13 -13.25 6.20
C THR A 450 -5.94 -12.35 5.86
N PRO A 451 -6.13 -11.25 5.13
CA PRO A 451 -5.03 -10.42 4.66
C PRO A 451 -4.16 -9.84 5.80
N SER A 452 -2.94 -10.32 5.97
CA SER A 452 -2.03 -9.79 6.98
C SER A 452 -1.17 -8.63 6.46
N LEU A 453 -0.60 -7.87 7.38
CA LEU A 453 0.44 -6.90 7.12
C LEU A 453 1.68 -7.26 7.95
N LEU A 454 2.78 -7.56 7.29
CA LEU A 454 4.08 -7.72 7.92
C LEU A 454 4.75 -6.35 8.08
N VAL A 455 5.29 -6.11 9.26
CA VAL A 455 5.96 -4.85 9.62
C VAL A 455 7.28 -5.17 10.28
N CYS A 456 8.35 -4.57 9.78
CA CYS A 456 9.68 -4.72 10.35
C CYS A 456 10.14 -3.46 11.06
N ALA A 457 10.62 -3.64 12.28
CA ALA A 457 11.35 -2.65 13.04
C ALA A 457 12.56 -3.33 13.68
N LYS A 458 13.76 -2.79 13.45
CA LYS A 458 15.04 -3.40 13.85
C LYS A 458 15.15 -4.87 13.41
N ALA A 459 15.16 -5.83 14.34
CA ALA A 459 15.28 -7.27 14.09
C ALA A 459 13.94 -8.02 14.22
N THR A 460 12.86 -7.31 14.50
CA THR A 460 11.53 -7.91 14.74
C THR A 460 10.66 -7.83 13.49
N VAL A 461 9.93 -8.91 13.26
CA VAL A 461 8.84 -8.98 12.29
C VAL A 461 7.55 -9.11 13.08
N ASP A 462 6.69 -8.11 12.97
CA ASP A 462 5.33 -8.14 13.49
C ASP A 462 4.35 -8.47 12.37
N GLU A 463 3.32 -9.24 12.69
CA GLU A 463 2.19 -9.55 11.81
C GLU A 463 0.95 -8.86 12.39
N TRP A 464 0.32 -8.02 11.58
CA TRP A 464 -1.00 -7.47 11.85
C TRP A 464 -2.03 -8.26 11.07
N ILE A 465 -2.89 -8.97 11.79
CA ILE A 465 -3.91 -9.82 11.20
C ILE A 465 -5.27 -9.49 11.79
N TRP A 466 -6.33 -9.75 11.02
CA TRP A 466 -7.67 -9.67 11.54
C TRP A 466 -7.93 -10.83 12.49
N SER A 467 -8.46 -10.51 13.67
CA SER A 467 -8.96 -11.51 14.59
C SER A 467 -10.36 -11.13 15.03
N ASN A 468 -11.23 -12.12 15.08
CA ASN A 468 -12.60 -11.95 15.58
C ASN A 468 -12.69 -12.21 17.10
N SER A 469 -11.56 -12.24 17.80
CA SER A 469 -11.54 -12.41 19.26
C SER A 469 -12.33 -11.26 19.90
N PRO A 470 -13.44 -11.53 20.61
CA PRO A 470 -14.07 -10.48 21.40
C PRO A 470 -13.04 -9.98 22.40
N LYS A 471 -12.86 -8.65 22.49
CA LYS A 471 -12.07 -8.03 23.56
C LYS A 471 -12.65 -8.53 24.88
N THR A 472 -11.96 -9.43 25.56
CA THR A 472 -12.14 -9.64 26.99
C THR A 472 -11.66 -8.35 27.65
N THR A 473 -12.62 -7.46 27.92
CA THR A 473 -12.46 -6.24 28.70
C THR A 473 -12.08 -6.54 30.13
#